data_AF-A0A9D4DWR9-F1
#
_entry.id   AF-A0A9D4DWR9-F1
#
_cell.length_a   1.000
_cell.length_b   1.000
_cell.length_c   1.000
_cell.angle_alpha   90.00
_cell.angle_beta   90.00
_cell.angle_gamma   90.00
#
_symmetry.space_group_name_H-M   'P 1'
#
loop_
_entity.id
_entity.type
_entity.pdbx_description
1 polymer ?
#
loop_
_entity_poly.entity_id
_entity_poly.type
_entity_poly.pdbx_seq_one_letter_code
_entity_poly.pdbx_strand_id
1 'polypeptide(L)'
;METEEIRDISRYVDVLKKAKSDNERFAALLMIAKIKNDKCGIEDKKEILEAVGSKFFSRLLKTKNVPEGCPPNSYKSVALSVLSALCNDPQVAESAVFIENVTCFNNLVLLNPGEEDKEDQQLIDDTYDCFNSLCQSLSGMEAMLEAKTVASMCEAVVAQSYGQYRQSPPCVRQWSHRAMVSIDSRLHV
;
A
#
# COMPACT_ATOMS: atom_id res chain seq x y z
N MET A 1 14.59 -33.13 -9.43
CA MET A 1 13.15 -33.28 -9.70
C MET A 1 12.46 -32.13 -9.01
N GLU A 2 12.58 -30.94 -9.59
CA GLU A 2 11.99 -29.71 -9.06
C GLU A 2 10.55 -29.67 -9.53
N THR A 3 9.61 -29.80 -8.59
CA THR A 3 8.18 -29.75 -8.89
C THR A 3 7.81 -28.38 -9.41
N GLU A 4 7.33 -28.40 -10.64
CA GLU A 4 6.81 -27.32 -11.48
C GLU A 4 5.54 -26.71 -10.84
N GLU A 5 5.70 -25.87 -9.81
CA GLU A 5 4.60 -25.02 -9.31
C GLU A 5 4.62 -23.67 -10.03
N ILE A 6 4.16 -23.67 -11.29
CA ILE A 6 3.50 -22.49 -11.85
C ILE A 6 2.06 -22.56 -11.34
N ARG A 7 1.81 -21.90 -10.21
CA ARG A 7 0.46 -21.79 -9.66
C ARG A 7 -0.32 -20.82 -10.53
N ASP A 8 -1.18 -21.38 -11.36
CA ASP A 8 -2.06 -20.66 -12.27
C ASP A 8 -2.82 -19.53 -11.55
N ILE A 9 -2.55 -18.28 -11.94
CA ILE A 9 -3.16 -17.08 -11.36
C ILE A 9 -4.68 -17.13 -11.53
N SER A 10 -5.16 -17.70 -12.64
CA SER A 10 -6.58 -17.83 -12.92
C SER A 10 -7.30 -18.62 -11.83
N ARG A 11 -6.65 -19.65 -11.25
CA ARG A 11 -7.20 -20.44 -10.15
C ARG A 11 -7.38 -19.61 -8.89
N TYR A 12 -6.45 -18.72 -8.56
CA TYR A 12 -6.57 -17.86 -7.37
C TYR A 12 -7.63 -16.79 -7.54
N VAL A 13 -7.67 -16.18 -8.72
CA VAL A 13 -8.72 -15.24 -9.11
C VAL A 13 -10.10 -15.91 -9.03
N ASP A 14 -10.21 -17.15 -9.49
CA ASP A 14 -11.44 -17.94 -9.41
C ASP A 14 -11.90 -18.17 -7.97
N VAL A 15 -10.96 -18.49 -7.06
CA VAL A 15 -11.28 -18.68 -5.64
C VAL A 15 -11.74 -17.36 -5.02
N LEU A 16 -11.08 -16.23 -5.34
CA LEU A 16 -11.50 -14.91 -4.89
C LEU A 16 -12.91 -14.54 -5.37
N LYS A 17 -13.19 -14.74 -6.67
CA LYS A 17 -14.49 -14.45 -7.27
C LYS A 17 -15.61 -15.32 -6.67
N LYS A 18 -15.30 -16.55 -6.25
CA LYS A 18 -16.25 -17.50 -5.65
C LYS A 18 -16.43 -17.32 -4.14
N ALA A 19 -15.55 -16.58 -3.46
CA ALA A 19 -15.60 -16.39 -2.02
C ALA A 19 -16.86 -15.63 -1.58
N LYS A 20 -17.60 -16.21 -0.62
CA LYS A 20 -18.89 -15.71 -0.12
C LYS A 20 -18.78 -14.98 1.21
N SER A 21 -17.65 -15.14 1.90
CA SER A 21 -17.38 -14.49 3.19
C SER A 21 -16.03 -13.80 3.20
N ASP A 22 -15.85 -12.85 4.13
CA ASP A 22 -14.57 -12.17 4.31
C ASP A 22 -13.47 -13.13 4.80
N ASN A 23 -13.82 -14.19 5.52
CA ASN A 23 -12.88 -15.25 5.91
C ASN A 23 -12.38 -16.04 4.69
N GLU A 24 -13.28 -16.40 3.77
CA GLU A 24 -12.91 -17.07 2.51
C GLU A 24 -12.06 -16.15 1.62
N ARG A 25 -12.42 -14.86 1.53
CA ARG A 25 -11.61 -13.87 0.81
C ARG A 25 -10.24 -13.68 1.43
N PHE A 26 -10.15 -13.65 2.77
CA PHE A 26 -8.87 -13.52 3.47
C PHE A 26 -7.99 -14.75 3.26
N ALA A 27 -8.55 -15.95 3.34
CA ALA A 27 -7.84 -17.18 3.03
C ALA A 27 -7.31 -17.20 1.58
N ALA A 28 -8.11 -16.71 0.63
CA ALA A 28 -7.70 -16.56 -0.76
C ALA A 28 -6.58 -15.52 -0.94
N LEU A 29 -6.67 -14.38 -0.24
CA LEU A 29 -5.63 -13.34 -0.23
C LEU A 29 -4.30 -13.87 0.33
N LEU A 30 -4.33 -14.68 1.38
CA LEU A 30 -3.13 -15.34 1.92
C LEU A 30 -2.48 -16.31 0.93
N MET A 31 -3.24 -16.88 -0.01
CA MET A 31 -2.65 -17.68 -1.08
C MET A 31 -1.94 -16.80 -2.12
N ILE A 32 -2.52 -15.63 -2.44
CA ILE A 32 -1.91 -14.66 -3.36
C ILE A 32 -0.63 -14.07 -2.78
N ALA A 33 -0.59 -13.78 -1.47
CA ALA A 33 0.61 -13.31 -0.79
C ALA A 33 1.81 -14.30 -0.91
N LYS A 34 1.55 -15.57 -1.27
CA LYS A 34 2.59 -16.59 -1.52
C LYS A 34 3.04 -16.65 -2.98
N ILE A 35 2.39 -15.93 -3.88
CA ILE A 35 2.79 -15.87 -5.29
C ILE A 35 4.02 -14.97 -5.38
N LYS A 36 5.06 -15.45 -6.05
CA LYS A 36 6.23 -14.62 -6.32
C LYS A 36 5.88 -13.60 -7.41
N ASN A 37 6.10 -12.32 -7.10
CA ASN A 37 5.71 -11.20 -7.93
C ASN A 37 6.36 -11.19 -9.34
N ASP A 38 7.53 -11.82 -9.48
CA ASP A 38 8.24 -12.00 -10.75
C ASP A 38 7.48 -12.87 -11.77
N LYS A 39 6.41 -13.56 -11.34
CA LYS A 39 5.56 -14.39 -12.20
C LYS A 39 4.24 -13.74 -12.60
N CYS A 40 3.93 -12.53 -12.13
CA CYS A 40 2.67 -11.84 -12.44
C CYS A 40 2.91 -10.70 -13.45
N GLY A 41 2.22 -10.75 -14.59
CA GLY A 41 2.16 -9.62 -15.52
C GLY A 41 1.28 -8.49 -15.00
N ILE A 42 1.31 -7.34 -15.67
CA ILE A 42 0.47 -6.17 -15.32
C ILE A 42 -1.02 -6.53 -15.30
N GLU A 43 -1.48 -7.28 -16.30
CA GLU A 43 -2.89 -7.68 -16.42
C GLU A 43 -3.30 -8.66 -15.32
N ASP A 44 -2.42 -9.59 -14.94
CA ASP A 44 -2.65 -10.49 -13.80
C ASP A 44 -2.81 -9.71 -12.50
N LYS A 45 -1.94 -8.71 -12.27
CA LYS A 45 -1.98 -7.86 -11.08
C LYS A 45 -3.28 -7.07 -10.99
N LYS A 46 -3.73 -6.51 -12.12
CA LYS A 46 -5.02 -5.80 -12.21
C LYS A 46 -6.19 -6.75 -11.94
N GLU A 47 -6.18 -7.95 -12.53
CA GLU A 47 -7.24 -8.93 -12.32
C GLU A 47 -7.31 -9.40 -10.86
N ILE A 48 -6.16 -9.59 -10.20
CA ILE A 48 -6.10 -9.89 -8.77
C ILE A 48 -6.73 -8.76 -7.95
N LEU A 49 -6.35 -7.50 -8.20
CA LEU A 49 -6.88 -6.36 -7.46
C LEU A 49 -8.39 -6.22 -7.64
N GLU A 50 -8.88 -6.41 -8.86
CA GLU A 50 -10.31 -6.39 -9.17
C GLU A 50 -11.06 -7.53 -8.46
N ALA A 51 -10.52 -8.75 -8.50
CA ALA A 51 -11.13 -9.92 -7.87
C ALA A 51 -11.18 -9.83 -6.34
N VAL A 52 -10.18 -9.24 -5.70
CA VAL A 52 -10.20 -8.96 -4.25
C VAL A 52 -11.19 -7.83 -3.94
N GLY A 53 -11.13 -6.75 -4.73
CA GLY A 53 -12.00 -5.58 -4.64
C GLY A 53 -11.55 -4.55 -3.58
N SER A 54 -11.67 -3.27 -3.94
CA SER A 54 -11.21 -2.14 -3.10
C SER A 54 -11.86 -2.12 -1.72
N LYS A 55 -13.17 -2.40 -1.64
CA LYS A 55 -13.92 -2.43 -0.38
C LYS A 55 -13.37 -3.46 0.61
N PHE A 56 -12.86 -4.60 0.15
CA PHE A 56 -12.30 -5.63 1.04
C PHE A 56 -10.94 -5.17 1.57
N PHE A 57 -10.06 -4.67 0.71
CA PHE A 57 -8.81 -4.04 1.14
C PHE A 57 -9.06 -2.91 2.13
N SER A 58 -9.98 -1.98 1.86
CA SER A 58 -10.31 -0.90 2.79
C SER A 58 -10.78 -1.40 4.15
N ARG A 59 -11.53 -2.52 4.21
CA ARG A 59 -11.92 -3.12 5.49
C ARG A 59 -10.72 -3.68 6.25
N LEU A 60 -9.82 -4.39 5.57
CA LEU A 60 -8.59 -4.91 6.18
C LEU A 60 -7.68 -3.79 6.67
N LEU A 61 -7.54 -2.70 5.92
CA LEU A 61 -6.70 -1.56 6.27
C LEU A 61 -7.24 -0.74 7.45
N LYS A 62 -8.57 -0.68 7.60
CA LYS A 62 -9.24 0.13 8.63
C LYS A 62 -9.59 -0.65 9.89
N THR A 63 -9.63 -1.98 9.82
CA THR A 63 -10.03 -2.79 10.98
C THR A 63 -9.06 -2.59 12.14
N LYS A 64 -9.63 -2.53 13.33
CA LYS A 64 -8.90 -2.60 14.61
C LYS A 64 -9.17 -3.91 15.33
N ASN A 65 -10.12 -4.70 14.82
CA ASN A 65 -10.55 -5.95 15.41
C ASN A 65 -9.79 -7.08 14.71
N VAL A 66 -8.85 -7.67 15.43
CA VAL A 66 -8.15 -8.89 15.05
C VAL A 66 -8.57 -10.01 16.01
N PRO A 67 -8.47 -11.30 15.61
CA PRO A 67 -8.72 -12.41 16.51
C PRO A 67 -7.81 -12.37 17.73
N GLU A 68 -8.29 -12.94 18.84
CA GLU A 68 -7.50 -13.05 20.06
C GLU A 68 -6.21 -13.84 19.79
N GLY A 69 -5.08 -13.31 20.27
CA GLY A 69 -3.75 -13.88 20.02
C GLY A 69 -3.08 -13.42 18.72
N CYS A 70 -3.71 -12.57 17.89
CA CYS A 70 -3.08 -11.96 16.73
C CYS A 70 -2.56 -10.53 17.03
N PRO A 71 -1.44 -10.10 16.42
CA PRO A 71 -0.97 -8.72 16.52
C PRO A 71 -2.01 -7.71 16.00
N PRO A 72 -2.09 -6.49 16.57
CA PRO A 72 -3.10 -5.47 16.22
C PRO A 72 -3.16 -5.08 14.74
N ASN A 73 -2.03 -5.19 14.03
CA ASN A 73 -1.91 -4.82 12.62
C ASN A 73 -1.85 -6.01 11.66
N SER A 74 -2.01 -7.25 12.13
CA SER A 74 -1.88 -8.47 11.32
C SER A 74 -2.68 -8.44 10.00
N TYR A 75 -3.94 -7.99 10.03
CA TYR A 75 -4.74 -7.83 8.81
C TYR A 75 -4.23 -6.74 7.88
N LYS A 76 -3.71 -5.64 8.43
CA LYS A 76 -3.12 -4.53 7.64
C LYS A 76 -1.82 -4.98 6.99
N SER A 77 -0.96 -5.69 7.71
CA SER A 77 0.31 -6.22 7.20
C SER A 77 0.10 -7.17 6.03
N VAL A 78 -0.86 -8.08 6.12
CA VAL A 78 -1.20 -8.96 4.97
C VAL A 78 -1.72 -8.15 3.79
N ALA A 79 -2.66 -7.23 4.02
CA ALA A 79 -3.20 -6.39 2.96
C ALA A 79 -2.10 -5.55 2.28
N LEU A 80 -1.22 -4.90 3.04
CA LEU A 80 -0.15 -4.08 2.51
C LEU A 80 0.90 -4.89 1.80
N SER A 81 1.31 -6.05 2.33
CA SER A 81 2.30 -6.90 1.67
C SER A 81 1.85 -7.34 0.27
N VAL A 82 0.54 -7.55 0.09
CA VAL A 82 -0.03 -7.86 -1.24
C VAL A 82 -0.07 -6.61 -2.11
N LEU A 83 -0.53 -5.48 -1.57
CA LEU A 83 -0.60 -4.22 -2.33
C LEU A 83 0.78 -3.73 -2.78
N SER A 84 1.79 -3.74 -1.90
CA SER A 84 3.15 -3.33 -2.20
C SER A 84 3.80 -4.25 -3.24
N ALA A 85 3.57 -5.56 -3.13
CA ALA A 85 4.01 -6.50 -4.15
C ALA A 85 3.38 -6.20 -5.51
N LEU A 86 2.07 -5.96 -5.58
CA LEU A 86 1.38 -5.74 -6.85
C LEU A 86 1.68 -4.36 -7.47
N CYS A 87 2.04 -3.34 -6.69
CA CYS A 87 2.15 -1.97 -7.18
C CYS A 87 3.48 -1.60 -7.85
N ASN A 88 4.41 -2.54 -8.03
CA ASN A 88 5.71 -2.25 -8.67
C ASN A 88 5.60 -1.68 -10.09
N ASP A 89 4.45 -1.85 -10.75
CA ASP A 89 4.12 -1.23 -12.03
C ASP A 89 3.22 0.00 -11.84
N PRO A 90 3.61 1.21 -12.30
CA PRO A 90 2.81 2.44 -12.15
C PRO A 90 1.36 2.32 -12.63
N GLN A 91 1.13 1.58 -13.72
CA GLN A 91 -0.22 1.36 -14.27
C GLN A 91 -1.13 0.56 -13.32
N VAL A 92 -0.55 -0.22 -12.40
CA VAL A 92 -1.31 -0.97 -11.38
C VAL A 92 -1.65 -0.04 -10.21
N ALA A 93 -0.75 0.89 -9.88
CA ALA A 93 -0.95 1.87 -8.81
C ALA A 93 -2.03 2.92 -9.13
N GLU A 94 -2.40 3.09 -10.41
CA GLU A 94 -3.54 3.90 -10.83
C GLU A 94 -4.91 3.25 -10.54
N SER A 95 -4.93 1.98 -10.13
CA SER A 95 -6.19 1.30 -9.80
C SER A 95 -6.87 1.94 -8.59
N ALA A 96 -8.21 1.89 -8.59
CA ALA A 96 -9.04 2.47 -7.54
C ALA A 96 -8.66 2.00 -6.12
N VAL A 97 -8.13 0.78 -6.00
CA VAL A 97 -7.69 0.22 -4.70
C VAL A 97 -6.65 1.10 -4.02
N PHE A 98 -5.67 1.63 -4.75
CA PHE A 98 -4.64 2.49 -4.15
C PHE A 98 -5.17 3.89 -3.87
N ILE A 99 -5.85 4.49 -4.87
CA ILE A 99 -6.41 5.85 -4.78
C ILE A 99 -7.39 5.97 -3.60
N GLU A 100 -8.32 5.03 -3.46
CA GLU A 100 -9.34 5.05 -2.40
C GLU A 100 -8.75 4.82 -0.99
N ASN A 101 -7.53 4.29 -0.89
CA ASN A 101 -6.89 3.93 0.36
C ASN A 101 -5.72 4.83 0.75
N VAL A 102 -5.42 5.89 0.00
CA VAL A 102 -4.33 6.85 0.32
C VAL A 102 -4.44 7.39 1.75
N THR A 103 -5.64 7.75 2.22
CA THR A 103 -5.83 8.21 3.60
C THR A 103 -5.51 7.12 4.62
N CYS A 104 -5.73 5.85 4.30
CA CYS A 104 -5.34 4.75 5.18
C CYS A 104 -3.81 4.63 5.24
N PHE A 105 -3.13 4.73 4.09
CA PHE A 105 -1.67 4.74 4.02
C PHE A 105 -1.06 5.89 4.85
N ASN A 106 -1.66 7.07 4.81
CA ASN A 106 -1.23 8.22 5.62
C ASN A 106 -1.26 7.92 7.13
N ASN A 107 -2.25 7.16 7.60
CA ASN A 107 -2.31 6.78 9.02
C ASN A 107 -1.27 5.71 9.39
N LEU A 108 -0.87 4.87 8.44
CA LEU A 108 0.11 3.80 8.67
C LEU A 108 1.53 4.35 8.83
N VAL A 109 1.91 5.37 8.06
CA VAL A 109 3.24 6.00 8.21
C VAL A 109 3.42 6.77 9.53
N LEU A 110 2.32 7.05 10.22
CA LEU A 110 2.32 7.67 11.55
C LEU A 110 2.46 6.64 12.69
N LEU A 111 2.47 5.34 12.37
CA LEU A 111 2.80 4.32 13.37
C LEU A 111 4.22 4.56 13.90
N ASN A 112 4.40 4.31 15.20
CA ASN A 112 5.68 4.46 15.87
C ASN A 112 6.10 3.12 16.51
N PRO A 113 6.46 2.12 15.70
CA PRO A 113 6.91 0.82 16.21
C PRO A 113 8.23 0.96 16.96
N GLY A 114 8.42 0.14 17.99
CA GLY A 114 9.72 -0.04 18.64
C GLY A 114 10.72 -0.73 17.70
N GLU A 115 11.99 -0.77 18.10
CA GLU A 115 13.05 -1.38 17.28
C GLU A 115 12.84 -2.88 17.00
N GLU A 116 12.19 -3.56 17.94
CA GLU A 116 11.87 -4.99 17.90
C GLU A 116 10.60 -5.32 17.10
N ASP A 117 9.74 -4.32 16.83
CA ASP A 117 8.45 -4.50 16.16
C ASP A 117 8.63 -4.59 14.63
N LYS A 118 9.36 -5.61 14.17
CA LYS A 118 9.73 -5.79 12.75
C LYS A 118 8.53 -5.88 11.80
N GLU A 119 7.41 -6.45 12.26
CA GLU A 119 6.20 -6.56 11.44
C GLU A 119 5.57 -5.19 11.15
N ASP A 120 5.52 -4.30 12.16
CA ASP A 120 4.99 -2.95 11.99
C ASP A 120 5.98 -2.05 11.23
N GLN A 121 7.30 -2.28 11.38
CA GLN A 121 8.32 -1.64 10.53
C GLN A 121 8.14 -2.03 9.05
N GLN A 122 7.95 -3.32 8.76
CA GLN A 122 7.70 -3.81 7.40
C GLN A 122 6.37 -3.25 6.84
N LEU A 123 5.34 -3.14 7.66
CA LEU A 123 4.07 -2.51 7.28
C LEU A 123 4.26 -1.06 6.83
N ILE A 124 5.09 -0.29 7.53
CA ILE A 124 5.45 1.08 7.13
C ILE A 124 6.24 1.05 5.82
N ASP A 125 7.20 0.15 5.68
CA ASP A 125 8.01 0.00 4.47
C ASP A 125 7.14 -0.29 3.23
N ASP A 126 6.22 -1.24 3.33
CA ASP A 126 5.25 -1.58 2.28
C ASP A 126 4.34 -0.39 1.93
N THR A 127 4.02 0.44 2.92
CA THR A 127 3.24 1.67 2.71
C THR A 127 4.02 2.69 1.89
N TYR A 128 5.32 2.84 2.14
CA TYR A 128 6.18 3.71 1.33
C TYR A 128 6.33 3.19 -0.11
N ASP A 129 6.37 1.88 -0.31
CA ASP A 129 6.41 1.30 -1.66
C ASP A 129 5.13 1.63 -2.44
N CYS A 130 3.97 1.55 -1.80
CA CYS A 130 2.70 2.01 -2.38
C CYS A 130 2.74 3.50 -2.76
N PHE A 131 3.29 4.36 -1.90
CA PHE A 131 3.43 5.80 -2.21
C PHE A 131 4.41 6.05 -3.35
N ASN A 132 5.52 5.33 -3.40
CA ASN A 132 6.51 5.46 -4.47
C ASN A 132 5.87 5.15 -5.83
N SER A 133 5.02 4.14 -5.89
CA SER A 133 4.28 3.76 -7.11
C SER A 133 3.17 4.76 -7.47
N LEU A 134 2.36 5.21 -6.50
CA LEU A 134 1.33 6.23 -6.71
C LEU A 134 1.91 7.52 -7.28
N CYS A 135 3.11 7.89 -6.84
CA CYS A 135 3.80 9.08 -7.32
C CYS A 135 4.31 9.01 -8.75
N GLN A 136 4.25 7.86 -9.40
CA GLN A 136 4.63 7.72 -10.82
C GLN A 136 3.50 8.11 -11.77
N SER A 137 2.28 8.37 -11.28
CA SER A 137 1.12 8.75 -12.08
C SER A 137 0.51 10.09 -11.64
N LEU A 138 -0.16 10.78 -12.57
CA LEU A 138 -0.83 12.05 -12.26
C LEU A 138 -2.01 11.85 -11.29
N SER A 139 -2.83 10.81 -11.52
CA SER A 139 -3.98 10.51 -10.66
C SER A 139 -3.57 10.10 -9.25
N GLY A 140 -2.49 9.32 -9.10
CA GLY A 140 -1.96 8.96 -7.79
C GLY A 140 -1.39 10.18 -7.05
N MET A 141 -0.68 11.05 -7.77
CA MET A 141 -0.21 12.34 -7.26
C MET A 141 -1.35 13.25 -6.78
N GLU A 142 -2.41 13.40 -7.57
CA GLU A 142 -3.60 14.19 -7.20
C GLU A 142 -4.27 13.62 -5.94
N ALA A 143 -4.43 12.29 -5.85
CA ALA A 143 -4.99 11.62 -4.69
C ALA A 143 -4.14 11.84 -3.42
N MET A 144 -2.81 11.77 -3.53
CA MET A 144 -1.88 12.06 -2.42
C MET A 144 -1.95 13.51 -1.96
N LEU A 145 -2.13 14.46 -2.90
CA LEU A 145 -2.29 15.86 -2.57
C LEU A 145 -3.62 16.13 -1.84
N GLU A 146 -4.72 15.59 -2.36
CA GLU A 146 -6.06 15.71 -1.75
C GLU A 146 -6.10 15.09 -0.35
N ALA A 147 -5.45 13.94 -0.17
CA ALA A 147 -5.34 13.27 1.11
C ALA A 147 -4.33 13.91 2.09
N LYS A 148 -3.65 15.00 1.70
CA LYS A 148 -2.63 15.69 2.50
C LYS A 148 -1.45 14.80 2.90
N THR A 149 -1.05 13.87 2.05
CA THR A 149 0.01 12.88 2.35
C THR A 149 1.34 13.53 2.76
N VAL A 150 1.70 14.67 2.16
CA VAL A 150 2.92 15.41 2.54
C VAL A 150 2.88 15.83 4.02
N ALA A 151 1.72 16.25 4.53
CA ALA A 151 1.60 16.66 5.93
C ALA A 151 1.82 15.49 6.87
N SER A 152 1.24 14.32 6.58
CA SER A 152 1.45 13.09 7.38
C SER A 152 2.91 12.62 7.33
N MET A 153 3.59 12.74 6.19
CA MET A 153 5.03 12.43 6.10
C MET A 153 5.87 13.41 6.92
N CYS A 154 5.56 14.71 6.89
CA CYS A 154 6.23 15.70 7.73
C CYS A 154 6.00 15.43 9.22
N GLU A 155 4.79 15.03 9.61
CA GLU A 155 4.46 14.66 10.98
C GLU A 155 5.28 13.45 11.44
N ALA A 156 5.42 12.41 10.62
CA ALA A 156 6.28 11.26 10.91
C ALA A 156 7.75 11.68 11.17
N VAL A 157 8.28 12.61 10.36
CA VAL A 157 9.64 13.18 10.55
C VAL A 157 9.75 13.96 11.86
N VAL A 158 8.78 14.83 12.15
CA VAL A 158 8.78 15.64 13.39
C VAL A 158 8.66 14.75 14.63
N ALA A 159 7.85 13.70 14.56
CA ALA A 159 7.66 12.73 15.64
C ALA A 159 8.85 11.78 15.83
N GLN A 160 9.87 11.85 14.96
CA GLN A 160 10.99 10.91 14.91
C GLN A 160 10.53 9.45 14.85
N SER A 161 9.42 9.18 14.14
CA SER A 161 8.91 7.82 14.00
C SER A 161 9.78 7.01 13.05
N TYR A 162 9.62 5.67 13.03
CA TYR A 162 10.35 4.80 12.10
C TYR A 162 10.28 5.26 10.64
N GLY A 163 9.13 5.82 10.22
CA GLY A 163 8.95 6.36 8.87
C GLY A 163 9.94 7.46 8.48
N GLN A 164 10.55 8.16 9.44
CA GLN A 164 11.55 9.21 9.17
C GLN A 164 12.79 8.71 8.42
N TYR A 165 13.15 7.43 8.59
CA TYR A 165 14.35 6.85 7.98
C TYR A 165 14.13 6.45 6.52
N ARG A 166 12.87 6.44 6.05
CA ARG A 166 12.53 6.12 4.66
C ARG A 166 12.71 7.36 3.80
N GLN A 167 13.30 7.16 2.63
CA GLN A 167 13.42 8.25 1.66
C GLN A 167 12.01 8.69 1.25
N SER A 168 11.67 9.95 1.50
CA SER A 168 10.42 10.51 0.96
C SER A 168 10.40 10.29 -0.56
N PRO A 169 9.25 9.86 -1.13
CA PRO A 169 9.14 9.59 -2.55
C PRO A 169 9.68 10.76 -3.39
N PRO A 170 10.33 10.52 -4.55
CA PRO A 170 10.98 11.58 -5.35
C PRO A 170 10.04 12.74 -5.71
N CYS A 171 8.76 12.44 -5.97
CA CYS A 171 7.68 13.40 -6.19
C CYS A 171 7.51 14.38 -5.02
N VAL A 172 7.58 13.92 -3.76
CA VAL A 172 7.38 14.74 -2.56
C VAL A 172 8.55 15.71 -2.39
N ARG A 173 9.77 15.29 -2.74
CA ARG A 173 10.94 16.18 -2.79
C ARG A 173 10.81 17.23 -3.90
N GLN A 174 10.28 16.84 -5.06
CA GLN A 174 9.98 17.79 -6.15
C GLN A 174 8.84 18.74 -5.76
N TRP A 175 7.85 18.29 -5.01
CA TRP A 175 6.75 19.11 -4.50
C TRP A 175 7.20 20.07 -3.43
N SER A 176 8.02 19.65 -2.47
CA SER A 176 8.61 20.56 -1.49
C SER A 176 9.44 21.63 -2.19
N HIS A 177 10.25 21.25 -3.18
CA HIS A 177 11.01 22.20 -3.99
C HIS A 177 10.11 23.16 -4.78
N ARG A 178 9.08 22.66 -5.48
CA ARG A 178 8.15 23.50 -6.25
C ARG A 178 7.26 24.37 -5.36
N ALA A 179 6.81 23.88 -4.22
CA ALA A 179 6.02 24.63 -3.25
C ALA A 179 6.87 25.73 -2.60
N MET A 180 8.12 25.45 -2.24
CA MET A 180 9.05 26.48 -1.75
C MET A 180 9.30 27.56 -2.81
N VAL A 181 9.54 27.17 -4.08
CA VAL A 181 9.68 28.13 -5.19
C VAL A 181 8.40 28.94 -5.44
N SER A 182 7.22 28.32 -5.27
CA SER A 182 5.93 29.01 -5.43
C SER A 182 5.58 29.94 -4.25
N ILE A 183 6.08 29.67 -3.04
CA ILE A 183 5.92 30.54 -1.87
C ILE A 183 6.86 31.75 -1.98
N ASP A 184 8.11 31.52 -2.42
CA ASP A 184 9.11 32.57 -2.61
C ASP A 184 8.69 33.59 -3.68
N SER A 185 8.07 33.12 -4.77
CA SER A 185 7.49 33.97 -5.82
C SER A 185 6.23 34.73 -5.39
N ARG A 186 5.57 34.36 -4.29
CA ARG A 186 4.43 35.10 -3.70
C ARG A 186 4.86 36.09 -2.62
N LEU A 187 6.08 36.01 -2.13
CA LEU A 187 6.66 36.96 -1.17
C LEU A 187 7.39 38.14 -1.85
N HIS A 188 7.52 38.10 -3.17
CA HIS A 188 8.11 39.15 -4.01
C HIS A 188 7.05 39.99 -4.75
N VAL A 189 5.83 40.09 -4.23
CA VAL A 189 4.77 41.02 -4.70
C VAL A 189 4.41 42.01 -3.61
#